data_AF-A0AAW2RN72-F1
#
_entry.id   AF-A0AAW2RN72-F1
#
_cell.length_a   1.000
_cell.length_b   1.000
_cell.length_c   1.000
_cell.angle_alpha   90.00
_cell.angle_beta   90.00
_cell.angle_gamma   90.00
#
_symmetry.space_group_name_H-M   'P 1'
#
loop_
_entity.id
_entity.type
_entity.pdbx_description
1 polymer ?
#
loop_
_entity_poly.entity_id
_entity_poly.type
_entity_poly.pdbx_seq_one_letter_code
_entity_poly.pdbx_strand_id
1 'polypeptide(L)'
;MQGGKFFDAMKAFLKEAVDEISRVKAEERKALSQVKEVTQYFHGDAAKQEAHPLRIFMIIRDFLSILDNVCKDVGRMQDRTTIGAGRSFRISATAQLPVLSRYNVQNDRSSDDDSM
;
A
#
# COMPACT_ATOMS: atom_id res chain seq x y z
N MET A 1 36.45 8.43 -55.27
CA MET A 1 35.34 7.46 -55.10
C MET A 1 34.78 7.39 -53.66
N GLN A 2 35.27 8.19 -52.69
CA GLN A 2 34.80 8.14 -51.29
C GLN A 2 33.37 8.65 -51.07
N GLY A 3 32.91 9.62 -51.87
CA GLY A 3 31.61 10.29 -51.68
C GLY A 3 30.38 9.42 -51.95
N GLY A 4 30.45 8.45 -52.87
CA GLY A 4 29.33 7.56 -53.17
C GLY A 4 28.99 6.63 -52.00
N LYS A 5 30.01 6.04 -51.36
CA LYS A 5 29.83 5.16 -50.19
C LYS A 5 29.23 5.91 -48.99
N PHE A 6 29.66 7.16 -48.77
CA PHE A 6 29.08 8.00 -47.73
C PHE A 6 27.62 8.33 -48.03
N PHE A 7 27.30 8.68 -49.27
CA PHE A 7 25.93 8.98 -49.68
C PHE A 7 24.98 7.79 -49.48
N ASP A 8 25.39 6.60 -49.91
CA ASP A 8 24.59 5.38 -49.73
C ASP A 8 24.39 5.04 -48.24
N ALA A 9 25.44 5.15 -47.44
CA ALA A 9 25.36 4.95 -45.99
C ALA A 9 24.42 5.98 -45.33
N MET A 10 24.50 7.25 -45.72
CA MET A 10 23.64 8.30 -45.16
C MET A 10 22.17 8.13 -45.58
N LYS A 11 21.93 7.63 -46.79
CA LYS A 11 20.57 7.30 -47.26
C LYS A 11 19.96 6.14 -46.47
N ALA A 12 20.75 5.10 -46.18
CA ALA A 12 20.31 3.98 -45.34
C ALA A 12 20.03 4.44 -43.90
N PHE A 13 20.95 5.22 -43.32
CA PHE A 13 20.79 5.80 -41.99
C PHE A 13 19.52 6.64 -41.87
N LEU A 14 19.27 7.53 -42.84
CA LEU A 14 18.07 8.38 -42.81
C LEU A 14 16.79 7.55 -42.85
N LYS A 15 16.75 6.50 -43.67
CA LYS A 15 15.60 5.58 -43.72
C LYS A 15 15.36 4.91 -42.37
N GLU A 16 16.40 4.33 -41.78
CA GLU A 16 16.31 3.65 -40.49
C GLU A 16 15.91 4.62 -39.36
N ALA A 17 16.48 5.82 -39.33
CA ALA A 17 16.14 6.84 -38.34
C ALA A 17 14.66 7.26 -38.42
N VAL A 18 14.10 7.40 -39.62
CA VAL A 18 12.68 7.73 -39.81
C VAL A 18 11.77 6.61 -39.31
N ASP A 19 12.12 5.36 -39.62
CA ASP A 19 11.38 4.18 -39.14
C ASP A 19 11.46 4.07 -37.60
N GLU A 20 12.65 4.28 -37.04
CA GLU A 20 12.90 4.23 -35.59
C GLU A 20 12.12 5.31 -34.83
N ILE A 21 12.17 6.57 -35.30
CA ILE A 21 11.41 7.68 -34.70
C ILE A 21 9.91 7.37 -34.73
N SER A 22 9.41 6.80 -35.82
CA SER A 22 8.00 6.43 -35.96
C SER A 22 7.62 5.35 -34.96
N ARG A 23 8.49 4.35 -34.76
CA ARG A 23 8.30 3.27 -33.78
C ARG A 23 8.29 3.82 -32.34
N VAL A 24 9.28 4.63 -31.96
CA VAL A 24 9.36 5.22 -30.62
C VAL A 24 8.11 6.05 -30.31
N LYS A 25 7.65 6.87 -31.25
CA LYS A 25 6.42 7.65 -31.08
C LYS A 25 5.17 6.76 -30.93
N ALA A 26 5.13 5.60 -31.59
CA ALA A 26 4.02 4.66 -31.44
C ALA A 26 4.01 4.01 -30.06
N GLU A 27 5.17 3.57 -29.57
CA GLU A 27 5.32 3.01 -28.23
C GLU A 27 5.03 4.05 -27.13
N GLU A 28 5.45 5.30 -27.31
CA GLU A 28 5.11 6.41 -26.40
C GLU A 28 3.59 6.58 -26.28
N ARG A 29 2.87 6.65 -27.41
CA ARG A 29 1.41 6.78 -27.42
C ARG A 29 0.73 5.59 -26.74
N LYS A 30 1.22 4.39 -26.99
CA LYS A 30 0.71 3.15 -26.38
C LYS A 30 0.91 3.19 -24.86
N ALA A 31 2.10 3.53 -24.39
CA ALA A 31 2.41 3.64 -22.96
C ALA A 31 1.52 4.69 -22.28
N LEU A 32 1.37 5.88 -22.87
CA LEU A 32 0.49 6.92 -22.33
C LEU A 32 -0.99 6.51 -22.32
N SER A 33 -1.44 5.75 -23.32
CA SER A 33 -2.80 5.20 -23.34
C SER A 33 -3.02 4.22 -22.17
N GLN A 34 -2.05 3.37 -21.87
CA GLN A 34 -2.12 2.45 -20.73
C GLN A 34 -2.15 3.22 -19.40
N VAL A 35 -1.32 4.25 -19.25
CA VAL A 35 -1.36 5.13 -18.06
C VAL A 35 -2.74 5.76 -17.90
N LYS A 36 -3.35 6.23 -18.99
CA LYS A 36 -4.71 6.79 -18.97
C LYS A 36 -5.75 5.77 -18.52
N GLU A 37 -5.70 4.54 -19.06
CA GLU A 37 -6.62 3.45 -18.68
C GLU A 37 -6.51 3.12 -17.19
N VAL A 38 -5.29 2.94 -16.69
CA VAL A 38 -5.02 2.67 -15.26
C VAL A 38 -5.50 3.82 -14.40
N THR A 39 -5.20 5.06 -14.79
CA THR A 39 -5.62 6.25 -14.04
C THR A 39 -7.14 6.35 -14.00
N GLN A 40 -7.82 6.10 -15.13
CA GLN A 40 -9.29 6.09 -15.19
C GLN A 40 -9.90 4.99 -14.33
N TYR A 41 -9.29 3.80 -14.27
CA TYR A 41 -9.75 2.71 -13.41
C TYR A 41 -9.74 3.10 -11.92
N PHE A 42 -8.65 3.71 -11.44
CA PHE A 42 -8.52 4.07 -10.02
C PHE A 42 -9.15 5.42 -9.64
N HIS A 43 -9.14 6.41 -10.54
CA HIS A 43 -9.57 7.79 -10.24
C HIS A 43 -10.91 8.16 -10.89
N GLY A 44 -11.50 7.30 -11.73
CA GLY A 44 -12.77 7.57 -12.39
C GLY A 44 -12.72 8.86 -13.21
N ASP A 45 -13.73 9.71 -13.03
CA ASP A 45 -13.83 11.00 -13.75
C ASP A 45 -12.76 12.03 -13.35
N ALA A 46 -12.10 11.88 -12.19
CA ALA A 46 -10.99 12.74 -11.80
C ALA A 46 -9.78 12.58 -12.74
N ALA A 47 -9.64 11.42 -13.40
CA ALA A 47 -8.61 11.18 -14.40
C ALA A 47 -8.68 12.15 -15.60
N LYS A 48 -9.87 12.70 -15.90
CA LYS A 48 -10.07 13.67 -16.99
C LYS A 48 -9.59 15.08 -16.65
N GLN A 49 -9.42 15.38 -15.36
CA GLN A 49 -9.00 16.68 -14.85
C GLN A 49 -7.54 16.68 -14.36
N GLU A 50 -6.91 15.50 -14.28
CA GLU A 50 -5.54 15.37 -13.80
C GLU A 50 -4.55 15.99 -14.80
N ALA A 51 -3.92 17.09 -14.39
CA ALA A 51 -2.93 17.82 -15.18
C ALA A 51 -1.59 17.08 -15.31
N HIS A 52 -1.36 16.03 -14.50
CA HIS A 52 -0.10 15.28 -14.45
C HIS A 52 -0.34 13.77 -14.63
N PRO A 53 -0.38 13.26 -15.87
CA PRO A 53 -0.71 11.86 -16.17
C PRO A 53 0.14 10.82 -15.44
N LEU A 54 1.38 11.15 -15.07
CA LEU A 54 2.30 10.23 -14.38
C LEU A 54 2.16 10.24 -12.86
N ARG A 55 1.33 11.11 -12.27
CA ARG A 55 1.16 11.21 -10.81
C ARG A 55 0.63 9.92 -10.19
N ILE A 56 -0.13 9.12 -10.95
CA ILE A 56 -0.61 7.80 -10.54
C ILE A 56 0.52 6.90 -9.98
N PHE A 57 1.73 6.96 -10.55
CA PHE A 57 2.86 6.16 -10.08
C PHE A 57 3.34 6.57 -8.70
N MET A 58 3.35 7.88 -8.40
CA MET A 58 3.71 8.39 -7.07
C MET A 58 2.67 7.96 -6.04
N ILE A 59 1.39 8.11 -6.38
CA ILE A 59 0.27 7.72 -5.50
C ILE A 59 0.38 6.23 -5.15
N ILE A 60 0.57 5.37 -6.14
CA ILE A 60 0.70 3.92 -5.91
C ILE A 60 1.92 3.61 -5.04
N ARG A 61 3.09 4.21 -5.34
CA ARG A 61 4.31 4.03 -4.56
C ARG A 61 4.10 4.41 -3.09
N ASP A 62 3.52 5.57 -2.85
CA ASP A 62 3.35 6.12 -1.50
C ASP A 62 2.30 5.30 -0.73
N PHE A 63 1.20 4.91 -1.39
CA PHE A 63 0.20 4.00 -0.82
C PHE A 63 0.81 2.67 -0.40
N LEU A 64 1.59 2.02 -1.27
CA LEU A 64 2.25 0.75 -0.95
C LEU A 64 3.26 0.88 0.18
N SER A 65 3.97 2.01 0.26
CA SER A 65 4.92 2.30 1.34
C SER A 65 4.19 2.45 2.69
N ILE A 66 3.05 3.12 2.71
CA ILE A 66 2.20 3.23 3.91
C ILE A 66 1.66 1.86 4.30
N LEU A 67 1.16 1.08 3.34
CA LEU A 67 0.63 -0.26 3.59
C LEU A 67 1.69 -1.19 4.19
N ASP A 68 2.90 -1.18 3.65
CA ASP A 68 4.03 -1.95 4.18
C ASP A 68 4.36 -1.57 5.63
N ASN A 69 4.36 -0.27 5.95
CA ASN A 69 4.57 0.20 7.32
C ASN A 69 3.47 -0.27 8.28
N VAL A 70 2.20 -0.18 7.87
CA VAL A 70 1.06 -0.65 8.66
C VAL A 70 1.15 -2.16 8.92
N CYS A 71 1.49 -2.96 7.90
CA CYS A 71 1.70 -4.40 8.06
C CYS A 71 2.81 -4.71 9.08
N LYS A 72 3.92 -3.97 9.02
CA LYS A 72 5.03 -4.10 9.99
C LYS A 72 4.62 -3.72 11.41
N ASP A 73 3.84 -2.66 11.58
CA ASP A 73 3.33 -2.24 12.89
C ASP A 73 2.43 -3.31 13.51
N VAL A 74 1.50 -3.86 12.73
CA VAL A 74 0.60 -4.93 13.19
C VAL A 74 1.39 -6.17 13.62
N GLY A 75 2.40 -6.57 12.84
CA GLY A 75 3.29 -7.69 13.21
C GLY A 75 4.02 -7.43 14.54
N ARG A 76 4.60 -6.24 14.72
CA ARG A 76 5.27 -5.87 15.99
C ARG A 76 4.34 -5.86 17.20
N MET A 77 3.08 -5.48 17.03
CA MET A 77 2.08 -5.50 18.10
C MET A 77 1.73 -6.93 18.53
N GLN A 78 1.68 -7.87 17.58
CA GLN A 78 1.46 -9.28 17.85
C GLN A 78 2.64 -9.89 18.62
N ASP A 79 3.88 -9.56 18.26
CA ASP A 79 5.09 -10.00 18.98
C ASP A 79 5.19 -9.42 20.40
N ARG A 80 4.79 -8.16 20.61
CA ARG A 80 4.77 -7.55 21.96
C ARG A 80 3.70 -8.16 22.87
N THR A 81 2.55 -8.55 22.32
CA THR A 81 1.47 -9.18 23.10
C THR A 81 1.86 -10.57 23.58
N THR A 82 2.60 -11.34 22.77
CA THR A 82 3.09 -12.68 23.14
C THR A 82 4.21 -12.62 24.19
N ILE A 83 5.11 -11.63 24.11
CA ILE A 83 6.18 -11.44 25.11
C ILE A 83 5.63 -10.84 26.42
N GLY A 84 4.57 -10.04 26.37
CA GLY A 84 3.90 -9.46 27.54
C GLY A 84 3.13 -10.47 28.41
N ALA A 85 2.66 -11.58 27.83
CA ALA A 85 2.03 -12.68 28.57
C ALA A 85 3.05 -13.59 29.29
N GLY A 86 4.33 -13.52 28.91
CA GLY A 86 5.40 -14.37 29.45
C GLY A 86 5.98 -13.92 30.79
N ARG A 87 5.60 -12.75 31.30
CA ARG A 87 5.93 -12.35 32.68
C ARG A 87 4.92 -12.96 33.64
N SER A 88 4.99 -14.29 33.75
CA SER A 88 4.50 -14.99 34.93
C SER A 88 5.17 -14.34 36.14
N PHE A 89 4.41 -13.54 36.88
CA PHE A 89 4.80 -13.14 38.22
C PHE A 89 4.98 -14.44 39.00
N ARG A 90 6.23 -14.90 39.13
CA ARG A 90 6.56 -15.97 40.06
C ARG A 90 6.30 -15.42 41.44
N ILE A 91 5.12 -15.71 41.98
CA ILE A 91 4.81 -15.46 43.37
C ILE A 91 5.83 -16.28 44.17
N SER A 92 6.71 -15.61 44.91
CA SER A 92 7.62 -16.28 45.85
C SER A 92 6.77 -17.11 46.83
N ALA A 93 7.13 -18.37 47.04
CA ALA A 93 6.43 -19.27 47.96
C ALA A 93 6.38 -18.78 49.42
N THR A 94 7.06 -17.67 49.72
CA THR A 94 7.10 -17.02 51.03
C THR A 94 6.12 -15.85 51.19
N ALA A 95 5.38 -15.46 50.16
CA ALA A 95 4.44 -14.35 50.25
C ALA A 95 3.11 -14.80 50.92
N GLN A 96 2.75 -14.15 52.03
CA GLN A 96 1.49 -14.39 52.72
C GLN A 96 0.32 -13.93 51.84
N LEU A 97 -0.63 -14.83 51.56
CA LEU A 97 -1.81 -14.56 50.73
C LEU A 97 -2.85 -13.72 51.49
N PRO A 98 -3.48 -12.71 50.86
CA PRO A 98 -4.56 -11.97 51.49
C PRO A 98 -5.81 -12.85 51.62
N VAL A 99 -6.34 -12.94 52.84
CA VAL A 99 -7.59 -13.65 53.14
C VAL A 99 -8.75 -12.84 52.57
N LEU A 100 -9.43 -13.36 51.54
CA LEU A 100 -10.69 -12.80 51.06
C LEU A 100 -11.81 -13.15 52.04
N SER A 101 -12.27 -12.15 52.79
CA SER A 101 -13.49 -12.23 53.59
C SER A 101 -14.71 -12.29 52.66
N ARG A 102 -15.39 -13.44 52.64
CA ARG A 102 -16.68 -13.61 51.98
C ARG A 102 -17.73 -12.82 52.75
N TYR A 103 -18.29 -11.77 52.15
CA TYR A 103 -19.52 -11.17 52.64
C TYR A 103 -20.69 -11.63 51.75
N ASN A 104 -21.52 -12.49 52.30
CA ASN A 104 -22.77 -12.94 51.70
C ASN A 104 -23.90 -12.06 52.27
N VAL A 105 -24.49 -11.19 51.44
CA VAL A 105 -25.81 -10.59 51.73
C VAL A 105 -26.67 -10.77 50.50
N GLN A 106 -27.51 -11.79 50.61
CA GLN A 106 -28.73 -11.97 49.84
C GLN A 106 -29.65 -10.79 50.16
N ASN A 107 -30.09 -10.04 49.13
CA ASN A 107 -31.34 -9.31 49.22
C ASN A 107 -31.95 -9.20 47.82
N ASP A 108 -32.98 -10.00 47.60
CA ASP A 108 -33.97 -9.84 46.53
C ASP A 108 -34.56 -8.43 46.57
N ARG A 109 -34.74 -7.80 45.40
CA ARG A 109 -35.88 -6.91 44.98
C ARG A 109 -35.59 -6.46 43.53
N SER A 110 -36.22 -7.05 42.51
CA SER A 110 -37.61 -6.89 42.06
C SER A 110 -37.78 -5.81 40.98
N SER A 111 -38.27 -6.29 39.83
CA SER A 111 -39.19 -5.66 38.86
C SER A 111 -38.63 -5.06 37.57
N ASP A 112 -39.14 -5.63 36.47
CA ASP A 112 -39.19 -5.17 35.08
C ASP A 112 -39.65 -3.71 34.92
N ASP A 113 -39.19 -3.01 33.87
CA ASP A 113 -40.04 -2.57 32.74
C ASP A 113 -39.29 -1.68 31.69
N ASP A 114 -39.64 -1.95 30.43
CA ASP A 114 -39.67 -1.17 29.17
C ASP A 114 -38.52 -0.30 28.58
N SER A 115 -38.09 -0.76 27.38
CA SER A 115 -38.24 -0.13 26.06
C SER A 115 -37.81 1.33 25.79
N MET A 116 -36.77 1.49 24.94
CA MET A 116 -36.85 2.05 23.57
C MET A 116 -35.63 1.67 22.74
#